data_AF-A0A8H4QP86-F1
#
_entry.id   AF-A0A8H4QP86-F1
#
_cell.length_a   1.000
_cell.length_b   1.000
_cell.length_c   1.000
_cell.angle_alpha   90.00
_cell.angle_beta   90.00
_cell.angle_gamma   90.00
#
_symmetry.space_group_name_H-M   'P 1'
#
loop_
_entity.id
_entity.type
_entity.pdbx_description
1 polymer ?
#
loop_
_entity_poly.entity_id
_entity_poly.type
_entity_poly.pdbx_seq_one_letter_code
_entity_poly.pdbx_strand_id
1 'polypeptide(L)'
;MAQTHTPPPNAFALPANRELATPTGSIIPHILLWLIQIITLSAPHFRGRRALFSCAIIFLAISALQNSHFTNDAKNAQPFALAWANWLATLEKILFSGDAGPEGSFWRVGHDVREAEAFSAFSFSKLKWALVLIFNLRGVRWNYEVKNVPKAPKALRKSHFIRTQLLSFEYYFLMADIMSNLWIRLYYTSPAGTVGQLDSKYLTILHPDWRWRLTKTLIFGPLPYYFMNVQYTLLSIPAVLLGMSQPQACL
;
A
#
# COMPACT_ATOMS: atom_id res chain seq x y z
N MET A 1 -3.50 -52.41 42.84
CA MET A 1 -3.76 -52.15 41.40
C MET A 1 -3.50 -50.66 41.15
N ALA A 2 -2.31 -50.32 40.70
CA ALA A 2 -1.94 -48.95 40.36
C ALA A 2 -2.46 -48.64 38.95
N GLN A 3 -3.38 -47.69 38.83
CA GLN A 3 -3.83 -47.18 37.54
C GLN A 3 -2.68 -46.39 36.90
N THR A 4 -2.04 -46.99 35.91
CA THR A 4 -1.14 -46.31 34.98
C THR A 4 -1.95 -45.32 34.16
N HIS A 5 -1.92 -44.05 34.57
CA HIS A 5 -2.37 -42.93 33.75
C HIS A 5 -1.44 -42.84 32.54
N THR A 6 -1.88 -43.40 31.41
CA THR A 6 -1.29 -43.08 30.12
C THR A 6 -1.60 -41.61 29.81
N PRO A 7 -0.59 -40.78 29.51
CA PRO A 7 -0.85 -39.42 29.05
C PRO A 7 -1.65 -39.48 27.74
N PRO A 8 -2.61 -38.57 27.53
CA PRO A 8 -3.41 -38.56 26.31
C PRO A 8 -2.51 -38.41 25.08
N PRO A 9 -2.82 -39.09 23.97
CA PRO A 9 -2.08 -38.95 22.73
C PRO A 9 -2.14 -37.48 22.28
N ASN A 10 -0.98 -36.82 22.27
CA ASN A 10 -0.67 -35.53 21.65
C ASN A 10 -1.86 -34.76 21.07
N ALA A 11 -2.57 -34.01 21.92
CA ALA A 11 -3.63 -33.07 21.53
C ALA A 11 -3.15 -31.86 20.70
N PHE A 12 -1.90 -31.88 20.21
CA PHE A 12 -1.27 -30.82 19.42
C PHE A 12 -0.89 -31.24 18.00
N ALA A 13 -1.34 -32.40 17.53
CA ALA A 13 -1.35 -32.66 16.09
C ALA A 13 -2.53 -31.89 15.47
N LEU A 14 -2.41 -30.55 15.41
CA LEU A 14 -3.29 -29.73 14.61
C LEU A 14 -3.21 -30.29 13.17
N PRO A 15 -4.30 -30.79 12.57
CA PRO A 15 -4.26 -31.26 11.21
C PRO A 15 -3.71 -30.13 10.35
N ALA A 16 -2.62 -30.44 9.65
CA ALA A 16 -1.87 -29.46 8.91
C ALA A 16 -2.73 -29.03 7.71
N ASN A 17 -3.49 -27.95 7.90
CA ASN A 17 -4.24 -27.27 6.82
C ASN A 17 -3.23 -26.55 5.91
N ARG A 18 -2.31 -27.33 5.31
CA ARG A 18 -1.22 -26.87 4.44
C ARG A 18 -1.68 -26.65 3.01
N GLU A 19 -2.86 -27.16 2.67
CA GLU A 19 -3.47 -26.97 1.37
C GLU A 19 -4.24 -25.66 1.38
N LEU A 20 -3.81 -24.74 0.52
CA LEU A 20 -4.55 -23.52 0.26
C LEU A 20 -5.84 -23.89 -0.48
N ALA A 21 -6.94 -23.23 -0.12
CA ALA A 21 -8.19 -23.39 -0.86
C ALA A 21 -7.95 -23.09 -2.35
N THR A 22 -8.71 -23.76 -3.23
CA THR A 22 -8.64 -23.48 -4.65
C THR A 22 -9.17 -22.06 -4.91
N PRO A 23 -8.45 -21.22 -5.67
CA PRO A 23 -8.94 -19.89 -6.00
C PRO A 23 -10.25 -19.99 -6.79
N THR A 24 -11.32 -19.41 -6.26
CA THR A 24 -12.65 -19.38 -6.89
C THR A 24 -13.02 -18.02 -7.46
N GLY A 25 -12.27 -16.98 -7.07
CA GLY A 25 -12.50 -15.60 -7.49
C GLY A 25 -11.88 -15.26 -8.84
N SER A 26 -12.20 -14.07 -9.33
CA SER A 26 -11.65 -13.51 -10.56
C SER A 26 -10.83 -12.25 -10.28
N ILE A 27 -9.71 -12.08 -11.00
CA ILE A 27 -8.89 -10.87 -10.92
C ILE A 27 -9.56 -9.66 -11.60
N ILE A 28 -10.53 -9.91 -12.49
CA ILE A 28 -11.17 -8.90 -13.34
C ILE A 28 -11.75 -7.72 -12.54
N PRO A 29 -12.62 -7.91 -11.52
CA PRO A 29 -13.17 -6.79 -10.76
C PRO A 29 -12.08 -5.93 -10.09
N HIS A 30 -10.96 -6.54 -9.68
CA HIS A 30 -9.84 -5.80 -9.09
C HIS A 30 -9.12 -4.92 -10.13
N ILE A 31 -8.89 -5.43 -11.33
CA ILE A 31 -8.27 -4.66 -12.43
C ILE A 31 -9.22 -3.54 -12.87
N LEU A 32 -10.50 -3.85 -13.07
CA LEU A 32 -11.50 -2.85 -13.45
C LEU A 32 -11.64 -1.77 -12.39
N LEU A 33 -11.53 -2.11 -11.09
CA LEU A 33 -11.56 -1.15 -10.01
C LEU A 33 -10.36 -0.18 -10.04
N TRP A 34 -9.18 -0.63 -10.49
CA TRP A 34 -8.05 0.28 -10.74
C TRP A 34 -8.29 1.17 -11.96
N LEU A 35 -8.74 0.58 -13.07
CA LEU A 35 -8.98 1.32 -14.31
C LEU A 35 -10.07 2.37 -14.13
N ILE A 36 -11.17 2.04 -13.44
CA ILE A 36 -12.28 2.98 -13.25
C ILE A 36 -11.86 4.21 -12.45
N GLN A 37 -10.93 4.10 -11.50
CA GLN A 37 -10.41 5.26 -10.76
C GLN A 37 -9.68 6.23 -11.69
N ILE A 38 -8.80 5.71 -12.57
CA ILE A 38 -8.06 6.50 -13.55
C ILE A 38 -9.03 7.15 -14.54
N ILE A 39 -9.98 6.37 -15.07
CA ILE A 39 -11.02 6.87 -15.98
C ILE A 39 -11.83 7.96 -15.30
N THR A 40 -12.25 7.75 -14.06
CA THR A 40 -13.09 8.71 -13.34
C THR A 40 -12.43 10.07 -13.23
N LEU A 41 -11.14 10.11 -12.85
CA LEU A 41 -10.39 11.35 -12.68
C LEU A 41 -9.93 11.97 -14.02
N SER A 42 -9.87 11.18 -15.10
CA SER A 42 -9.40 11.63 -16.41
C SER A 42 -10.52 11.96 -17.40
N ALA A 43 -11.74 11.50 -17.13
CA ALA A 43 -12.93 11.74 -17.93
C ALA A 43 -13.30 13.24 -17.97
N PRO A 44 -13.96 13.71 -19.05
CA PRO A 44 -14.43 15.09 -19.13
C PRO A 44 -15.49 15.37 -18.06
N HIS A 45 -15.72 16.64 -17.75
CA HIS A 45 -16.79 17.05 -16.87
C HIS A 45 -18.15 16.95 -17.59
N PHE A 46 -19.11 16.24 -17.00
CA PHE A 46 -20.49 16.14 -17.48
C PHE A 46 -21.47 15.93 -16.31
N ARG A 47 -22.74 16.28 -16.53
CA ARG A 47 -23.81 16.11 -15.54
C ARG A 47 -24.01 14.62 -15.22
N GLY A 48 -23.98 14.27 -13.93
CA GLY A 48 -24.13 12.88 -13.47
C GLY A 48 -22.81 12.09 -13.37
N ARG A 49 -21.66 12.66 -13.77
CA ARG A 49 -20.33 12.05 -13.61
C ARG A 49 -20.10 11.51 -12.19
N ARG A 50 -20.40 12.33 -11.17
CA ARG A 50 -20.24 11.98 -9.75
C ARG A 50 -21.02 10.71 -9.39
N ALA A 51 -22.30 10.67 -9.71
CA ALA A 51 -23.17 9.53 -9.38
C ALA A 51 -22.75 8.28 -10.15
N LEU A 52 -22.56 8.40 -11.48
CA LEU A 52 -22.17 7.28 -12.34
C LEU A 52 -20.90 6.59 -11.86
N PHE A 53 -19.81 7.35 -11.68
CA PHE A 53 -18.54 6.77 -11.30
C PHE A 53 -18.48 6.33 -9.84
N SER A 54 -19.17 7.03 -8.93
CA SER A 54 -19.23 6.57 -7.53
C SER A 54 -19.96 5.24 -7.41
N CYS A 55 -21.11 5.09 -8.09
CA CYS A 55 -21.84 3.82 -8.14
C CYS A 55 -20.99 2.72 -8.80
N ALA A 56 -20.29 3.01 -9.89
CA ALA A 56 -19.41 2.04 -10.55
C ALA A 56 -18.25 1.58 -9.64
N ILE A 57 -17.59 2.51 -8.95
CA ILE A 57 -16.52 2.19 -7.99
C ILE A 57 -17.06 1.33 -6.84
N ILE A 58 -18.19 1.72 -6.24
CA ILE A 58 -18.80 0.97 -5.13
C ILE A 58 -19.20 -0.44 -5.58
N PHE A 59 -19.85 -0.57 -6.74
CA PHE A 59 -20.23 -1.85 -7.31
C PHE A 59 -19.03 -2.76 -7.54
N LEU A 60 -17.97 -2.25 -8.17
CA LEU A 60 -16.73 -3.00 -8.42
C LEU A 60 -16.01 -3.36 -7.12
N ALA A 61 -16.02 -2.48 -6.12
CA ALA A 61 -15.46 -2.76 -4.81
C ALA A 61 -16.21 -3.90 -4.10
N ILE A 62 -17.56 -3.87 -4.11
CA ILE A 62 -18.38 -4.95 -3.56
C ILE A 62 -18.11 -6.26 -4.30
N SER A 63 -18.10 -6.23 -5.64
CA SER A 63 -17.82 -7.41 -6.46
C SER A 63 -16.43 -8.01 -6.18
N ALA A 64 -15.41 -7.16 -6.05
CA ALA A 64 -14.05 -7.56 -5.71
C ALA A 64 -13.93 -8.16 -4.29
N LEU A 65 -14.74 -7.68 -3.34
CA LEU A 65 -14.73 -8.16 -1.95
C LEU A 65 -15.53 -9.44 -1.74
N GLN A 66 -16.62 -9.66 -2.50
CA GLN A 66 -17.44 -10.87 -2.40
C GLN A 66 -16.68 -12.13 -2.81
N ASN A 67 -15.80 -12.03 -3.82
CA ASN A 67 -15.01 -13.16 -4.33
C ASN A 67 -13.52 -12.79 -4.40
N SER A 68 -12.96 -12.32 -3.29
CA SER A 68 -11.58 -11.79 -3.23
C SER A 68 -10.48 -12.83 -3.43
N HIS A 69 -10.81 -14.13 -3.36
CA HIS A 69 -9.84 -15.22 -3.45
C HIS A 69 -9.58 -15.64 -4.91
N PHE A 70 -8.97 -14.75 -5.69
CA PHE A 70 -8.63 -15.00 -7.09
C PHE A 70 -7.24 -15.64 -7.29
N THR A 71 -6.38 -15.65 -6.27
CA THR A 71 -5.04 -16.25 -6.34
C THR A 71 -4.55 -16.70 -4.96
N ASN A 72 -3.68 -17.72 -4.98
CA ASN A 72 -2.91 -18.16 -3.81
C ASN A 72 -1.50 -17.56 -3.77
N ASP A 73 -1.08 -16.85 -4.82
CA ASP A 73 0.21 -16.16 -4.84
C ASP A 73 0.10 -14.84 -4.08
N ALA A 74 0.72 -14.79 -2.90
CA ALA A 74 0.75 -13.60 -2.05
C ALA A 74 1.32 -12.37 -2.78
N LYS A 75 2.29 -12.56 -3.68
CA LYS A 75 2.90 -11.45 -4.45
C LYS A 75 1.86 -10.78 -5.35
N ASN A 76 1.01 -11.58 -5.98
CA ASN A 76 -0.04 -11.08 -6.86
C ASN A 76 -1.23 -10.54 -6.07
N ALA A 77 -1.56 -11.12 -4.91
CA ALA A 77 -2.71 -10.68 -4.09
C ALA A 77 -2.47 -9.33 -3.39
N GLN A 78 -1.24 -9.07 -2.93
CA GLN A 78 -0.90 -7.92 -2.10
C GLN A 78 -1.34 -6.54 -2.65
N PRO A 79 -1.07 -6.17 -3.92
CA PRO A 79 -1.47 -4.85 -4.42
C PRO A 79 -2.99 -4.64 -4.42
N PHE A 80 -3.76 -5.70 -4.59
CA PHE A 80 -5.23 -5.62 -4.60
C PHE A 80 -5.81 -5.64 -3.19
N ALA A 81 -5.17 -6.36 -2.26
CA ALA A 81 -5.54 -6.34 -0.84
C ALA A 81 -5.38 -4.94 -0.21
N LEU A 82 -4.41 -4.15 -0.69
CA LEU A 82 -4.16 -2.78 -0.23
C LEU A 82 -4.86 -1.70 -1.06
N ALA A 83 -5.57 -2.08 -2.13
CA ALA A 83 -6.19 -1.12 -3.04
C ALA A 83 -7.32 -0.30 -2.41
N TRP A 84 -7.84 -0.71 -1.25
CA TRP A 84 -8.97 -0.08 -0.57
C TRP A 84 -8.75 1.38 -0.21
N ALA A 85 -7.55 1.74 0.23
CA ALA A 85 -7.22 3.12 0.53
C ALA A 85 -7.31 4.02 -0.72
N ASN A 86 -6.98 3.48 -1.90
CA ASN A 86 -6.94 4.24 -3.15
C ASN A 86 -8.33 4.52 -3.71
N TRP A 87 -9.21 3.49 -3.77
CA TRP A 87 -10.55 3.71 -4.29
C TRP A 87 -11.44 4.50 -3.33
N LEU A 88 -11.24 4.39 -2.01
CA LEU A 88 -11.90 5.29 -1.05
C LEU A 88 -11.44 6.74 -1.22
N ALA A 89 -10.14 6.97 -1.35
CA ALA A 89 -9.62 8.32 -1.57
C ALA A 89 -10.07 8.90 -2.92
N THR A 90 -10.33 8.06 -3.92
CA THR A 90 -10.93 8.49 -5.19
C THR A 90 -12.41 8.87 -5.00
N LEU A 91 -13.19 8.05 -4.29
CA LEU A 91 -14.58 8.37 -3.94
C LEU A 91 -14.69 9.68 -3.17
N GLU A 92 -13.86 9.87 -2.14
CA GLU A 92 -13.79 11.11 -1.37
C GLU A 92 -13.63 12.32 -2.29
N LYS A 93 -12.63 12.27 -3.19
CA LYS A 93 -12.35 13.37 -4.13
C LYS A 93 -13.54 13.66 -5.03
N ILE A 94 -14.25 12.64 -5.52
CA ILE A 94 -15.38 12.85 -6.44
C ILE A 94 -16.62 13.35 -5.71
N LEU A 95 -16.90 12.81 -4.53
CA LEU A 95 -18.11 13.09 -3.75
C LEU A 95 -18.04 14.43 -3.04
N PHE A 96 -16.87 14.79 -2.48
CA PHE A 96 -16.70 16.00 -1.67
C PHE A 96 -16.07 17.18 -2.41
N SER A 97 -15.80 17.05 -3.71
CA SER A 97 -15.43 18.20 -4.53
C SER A 97 -16.60 19.16 -4.76
N GLY A 98 -16.30 20.43 -5.02
CA GLY A 98 -17.30 21.44 -5.40
C GLY A 98 -17.94 21.18 -6.77
N ASP A 99 -18.74 22.13 -7.24
CA ASP A 99 -19.49 22.02 -8.51
C ASP A 99 -18.60 21.88 -9.75
N ALA A 100 -17.38 22.41 -9.69
CA ALA A 100 -16.36 22.25 -10.72
C ALA A 100 -15.68 20.86 -10.70
N GLY A 101 -16.07 20.00 -9.76
CA GLY A 101 -15.51 18.66 -9.61
C GLY A 101 -14.10 18.63 -9.02
N PRO A 102 -13.44 17.45 -9.08
CA PRO A 102 -12.07 17.26 -8.62
C PRO A 102 -11.07 18.25 -9.25
N GLU A 103 -11.30 18.63 -10.49
CA GLU A 103 -10.47 19.57 -11.24
C GLU A 103 -10.38 20.95 -10.60
N GLY A 104 -11.53 21.47 -10.16
CA GLY A 104 -11.61 22.77 -9.50
C GLY A 104 -11.22 22.74 -8.02
N SER A 105 -11.08 21.54 -7.45
CA SER A 105 -10.89 21.34 -6.01
C SER A 105 -9.45 20.95 -5.64
N PHE A 106 -8.67 20.40 -6.58
CA PHE A 106 -7.32 19.90 -6.30
C PHE A 106 -6.27 20.45 -7.27
N TRP A 107 -5.26 21.13 -6.72
CA TRP A 107 -4.14 21.68 -7.48
C TRP A 107 -2.83 21.57 -6.69
N ARG A 108 -1.71 21.55 -7.44
CA ARG A 108 -0.37 21.53 -6.86
C ARG A 108 0.01 22.89 -6.30
N VAL A 109 0.69 22.90 -5.16
CA VAL A 109 1.26 24.12 -4.57
C VAL A 109 2.38 24.64 -5.45
N GLY A 110 2.32 25.92 -5.82
CA GLY A 110 3.26 26.58 -6.73
C GLY A 110 2.90 26.47 -8.21
N HIS A 111 1.74 25.90 -8.54
CA HIS A 111 1.13 25.93 -9.86
C HIS A 111 -0.15 26.79 -9.84
N ASP A 112 -0.71 27.04 -11.03
CA ASP A 112 -1.97 27.76 -11.17
C ASP A 112 -3.10 27.04 -10.42
N VAL A 113 -3.93 27.85 -9.76
CA VAL A 113 -5.13 27.36 -9.08
C VAL A 113 -6.03 26.72 -10.12
N ARG A 114 -6.49 25.48 -9.86
CA ARG A 114 -7.33 24.67 -10.77
C ARG A 114 -6.66 24.33 -12.11
N GLU A 115 -5.34 24.13 -12.11
CA GLU A 115 -4.59 23.70 -13.31
C GLU A 115 -5.23 22.56 -14.12
N ALA A 116 -5.96 21.66 -13.46
CA ALA A 116 -6.56 20.49 -14.08
C ALA A 116 -7.82 20.78 -14.90
N GLU A 117 -8.40 21.98 -14.80
CA GLU A 117 -9.49 22.44 -15.66
C GLU A 117 -8.99 22.72 -17.09
N ALA A 118 -7.74 23.16 -17.24
CA ALA A 118 -7.13 23.44 -18.54
C ALA A 118 -6.69 22.16 -19.29
N PHE A 119 -6.64 21.00 -18.61
CA PHE A 119 -6.21 19.76 -19.23
C PHE A 119 -7.34 19.12 -20.02
N SER A 120 -7.05 18.75 -21.28
CA SER A 120 -7.99 17.94 -22.07
C SER A 120 -8.17 16.56 -21.45
N ALA A 121 -9.39 16.01 -21.57
CA ALA A 121 -9.73 14.70 -21.07
C ALA A 121 -8.79 13.63 -21.64
N PHE A 122 -8.37 12.69 -20.79
CA PHE A 122 -7.42 11.61 -21.12
C PHE A 122 -6.07 12.06 -21.71
N SER A 123 -5.73 13.36 -21.67
CA SER A 123 -4.40 13.82 -22.03
C SER A 123 -3.35 13.27 -21.07
N PHE A 124 -2.10 13.21 -21.51
CA PHE A 124 -1.00 12.78 -20.67
C PHE A 124 -0.88 13.61 -19.38
N SER A 125 -1.09 14.93 -19.46
CA SER A 125 -1.12 15.82 -18.30
C SER A 125 -2.25 15.46 -17.33
N LYS A 126 -3.43 15.15 -17.86
CA LYS A 126 -4.59 14.72 -17.06
C LYS A 126 -4.38 13.36 -16.41
N LEU A 127 -3.85 12.39 -17.15
CA LEU A 127 -3.52 11.06 -16.63
C LEU A 127 -2.45 11.14 -15.54
N LYS A 128 -1.39 11.94 -15.75
CA LYS A 128 -0.37 12.20 -14.73
C LYS A 128 -0.99 12.82 -13.47
N TRP A 129 -1.84 13.83 -13.63
CA TRP A 129 -2.55 14.46 -12.52
C TRP A 129 -3.44 13.46 -11.76
N ALA A 130 -4.20 12.63 -12.48
CA ALA A 130 -5.06 11.59 -11.91
C ALA A 130 -4.26 10.54 -11.12
N LEU A 131 -3.16 10.02 -11.71
CA LEU A 131 -2.29 9.05 -11.04
C LEU A 131 -1.68 9.64 -9.77
N VAL A 132 -1.23 10.90 -9.80
CA VAL A 132 -0.69 11.55 -8.60
C VAL A 132 -1.79 11.68 -7.53
N LEU A 133 -3.03 12.03 -7.88
CA LEU A 133 -4.12 12.09 -6.89
C LEU A 133 -4.48 10.73 -6.29
N ILE A 134 -4.36 9.64 -7.05
CA ILE A 134 -4.62 8.28 -6.56
C ILE A 134 -3.52 7.84 -5.60
N PHE A 135 -2.25 8.03 -5.96
CA PHE A 135 -1.12 7.51 -5.17
C PHE A 135 -0.62 8.48 -4.08
N ASN A 136 -0.91 9.79 -4.18
CA ASN A 136 -0.54 10.79 -3.18
C ASN A 136 -1.66 11.02 -2.16
N LEU A 137 -1.94 9.99 -1.36
CA LEU A 137 -2.98 10.02 -0.33
C LEU A 137 -2.74 11.11 0.73
N ARG A 138 -1.47 11.44 1.02
CA ARG A 138 -1.10 12.49 1.99
C ARG A 138 -1.14 13.91 1.43
N GLY A 139 -1.36 14.05 0.12
CA GLY A 139 -1.46 15.35 -0.54
C GLY A 139 -0.17 16.18 -0.48
N VAL A 140 1.01 15.55 -0.36
CA VAL A 140 2.28 16.28 -0.24
C VAL A 140 2.45 17.21 -1.46
N ARG A 141 2.60 18.52 -1.24
CA ARG A 141 2.64 19.59 -2.24
C ARG A 141 1.34 19.84 -3.01
N TRP A 142 0.21 19.50 -2.40
CA TRP A 142 -1.12 19.84 -2.92
C TRP A 142 -1.84 20.74 -1.94
N ASN A 143 -2.88 21.42 -2.42
CA ASN A 143 -3.71 22.29 -1.59
C ASN A 143 -4.39 21.58 -0.40
N TYR A 144 -4.46 20.24 -0.41
CA TYR A 144 -5.00 19.41 0.67
C TYR A 144 -3.93 18.70 1.51
N GLU A 145 -2.68 19.18 1.48
CA GLU A 145 -1.58 18.61 2.27
C GLU A 145 -1.90 18.58 3.77
N VAL A 146 -1.63 17.44 4.41
CA VAL A 146 -1.83 17.28 5.87
C VAL A 146 -0.85 18.19 6.62
N LYS A 147 -1.36 18.97 7.59
CA LYS A 147 -0.60 19.99 8.34
C LYS A 147 0.65 19.47 9.08
N ASN A 148 0.74 18.17 9.31
CA ASN A 148 1.81 17.54 10.07
C ASN A 148 2.97 17.03 9.20
N VAL A 149 3.03 17.40 7.92
CA VAL A 149 4.15 17.06 7.05
C VAL A 149 5.25 18.12 7.22
N PRO A 150 6.46 17.75 7.68
CA PRO A 150 7.58 18.68 7.74
C PRO A 150 7.86 19.26 6.36
N LYS A 151 8.09 20.57 6.28
CA LYS A 151 8.43 21.22 5.00
C LYS A 151 9.78 20.71 4.53
N ALA A 152 9.82 20.18 3.30
CA ALA A 152 11.06 19.70 2.70
C ALA A 152 12.09 20.86 2.61
N PRO A 153 13.37 20.62 2.93
CA PRO A 153 14.41 21.61 2.79
C PRO A 153 14.67 21.95 1.31
N LYS A 154 15.45 23.02 1.07
CA LYS A 154 15.72 23.60 -0.25
C LYS A 154 16.14 22.55 -1.30
N ALA A 155 15.82 22.85 -2.57
CA ALA A 155 16.16 22.01 -3.72
C ALA A 155 17.65 21.60 -3.71
N LEU A 156 17.89 20.30 -3.80
CA LEU A 156 19.21 19.72 -3.85
C LEU A 156 19.70 19.67 -5.30
N ARG A 157 21.02 19.68 -5.49
CA ARG A 157 21.59 19.34 -6.81
C ARG A 157 21.18 17.90 -7.16
N LYS A 158 20.82 17.65 -8.43
CA LYS A 158 20.38 16.34 -8.93
C LYS A 158 21.32 15.19 -8.52
N SER A 159 22.63 15.39 -8.68
CA SER A 159 23.65 14.40 -8.30
C SER A 159 23.69 14.12 -6.79
N HIS A 160 23.55 15.16 -5.97
CA HIS A 160 23.51 15.02 -4.51
C HIS A 160 22.24 14.31 -4.04
N PHE A 161 21.09 14.62 -4.64
CA PHE A 161 19.83 13.91 -4.39
C PHE A 161 19.94 12.43 -4.74
N ILE A 162 20.43 12.10 -5.94
CA ILE A 162 20.57 10.69 -6.38
C ILE A 162 21.51 9.93 -5.45
N ARG A 163 22.68 10.50 -5.11
CA ARG A 163 23.61 9.86 -4.17
C ARG A 163 22.96 9.61 -2.81
N THR A 164 22.24 10.60 -2.29
CA THR A 164 21.54 10.47 -1.00
C THR A 164 20.46 9.38 -1.07
N GLN A 165 19.68 9.33 -2.14
CA GLN A 165 18.65 8.30 -2.31
C GLN A 165 19.21 6.90 -2.52
N LEU A 166 20.37 6.77 -3.16
CA LEU A 166 21.06 5.48 -3.27
C LEU A 166 21.55 4.99 -1.90
N LEU A 167 22.17 5.86 -1.10
CA LEU A 167 22.59 5.51 0.26
C LEU A 167 21.40 5.18 1.16
N SER A 168 20.32 5.96 1.08
CA SER A 168 19.08 5.67 1.80
C SER A 168 18.45 4.37 1.34
N PHE A 169 18.43 4.10 0.02
CA PHE A 169 17.94 2.84 -0.54
C PHE A 169 18.73 1.65 -0.01
N GLU A 170 20.07 1.71 -0.05
CA GLU A 170 20.95 0.66 0.49
C GLU A 170 20.68 0.43 1.98
N TYR A 171 20.59 1.49 2.77
CA TYR A 171 20.28 1.41 4.20
C TYR A 171 18.90 0.78 4.46
N TYR A 172 17.85 1.28 3.82
CA TYR A 172 16.49 0.78 4.02
C TYR A 172 16.32 -0.64 3.48
N PHE A 173 17.00 -0.99 2.39
CA PHE A 173 17.00 -2.34 1.84
C PHE A 173 17.69 -3.32 2.79
N LEU A 174 18.87 -2.97 3.30
CA LEU A 174 19.58 -3.79 4.29
C LEU A 174 18.75 -3.97 5.57
N MET A 175 18.16 -2.88 6.08
CA MET A 175 17.29 -2.95 7.26
C MET A 175 16.04 -3.78 7.00
N ALA A 176 15.42 -3.67 5.82
CA ALA A 176 14.28 -4.50 5.44
C ALA A 176 14.67 -5.99 5.39
N ASP A 177 15.83 -6.33 4.83
CA ASP A 177 16.33 -7.71 4.77
C ASP A 177 16.62 -8.28 6.16
N ILE A 178 17.32 -7.53 7.02
CA ILE A 178 17.60 -7.95 8.40
C ILE A 178 16.29 -8.15 9.16
N MET A 179 15.37 -7.18 9.10
CA MET A 179 14.08 -7.27 9.80
C MET A 179 13.22 -8.42 9.25
N SER A 180 13.22 -8.67 7.94
CA SER A 180 12.51 -9.78 7.32
C SER A 180 13.06 -11.13 7.78
N ASN A 181 14.39 -11.30 7.80
CA ASN A 181 15.03 -12.50 8.31
C ASN A 181 14.75 -12.74 9.79
N LEU A 182 14.81 -11.68 10.61
CA LEU A 182 14.45 -11.76 12.04
C LEU A 182 12.97 -12.11 12.22
N TRP A 183 12.10 -11.52 11.42
CA TRP A 183 10.67 -11.79 11.46
C TRP A 183 10.38 -13.26 11.14
N ILE A 184 10.95 -13.82 10.07
CA ILE A 184 10.82 -15.24 9.74
C ILE A 184 11.31 -16.11 10.91
N ARG A 185 12.47 -15.81 11.50
CA ARG A 185 13.03 -16.61 12.61
C ARG A 185 12.25 -16.50 13.90
N LEU A 186 11.61 -15.38 14.19
CA LEU A 186 10.88 -15.18 15.44
C LEU A 186 9.42 -15.62 15.37
N TYR A 187 8.82 -15.50 14.19
CA TYR A 187 7.41 -15.80 14.00
C TYR A 187 7.19 -17.18 13.38
N TYR A 188 8.01 -17.63 12.45
CA TYR A 188 7.79 -18.88 11.72
C TYR A 188 8.57 -20.08 12.27
N THR A 189 9.20 -19.95 13.44
CA THR A 189 9.91 -21.07 14.07
C THR A 189 8.96 -21.91 14.90
N SER A 190 8.91 -23.21 14.61
CA SER A 190 8.10 -24.16 15.36
C SER A 190 8.64 -24.35 16.79
N PRO A 191 7.84 -24.85 17.75
CA PRO A 191 8.34 -25.24 19.07
C PRO A 191 9.47 -26.28 19.01
N ALA A 192 9.57 -27.04 17.92
CA ALA A 192 10.66 -27.98 17.64
C ALA A 192 11.94 -27.31 17.08
N GLY A 193 11.98 -25.97 17.00
CA GLY A 193 13.13 -25.19 16.54
C GLY A 193 13.29 -25.13 15.02
N THR A 194 12.33 -25.64 14.25
CA THR A 194 12.40 -25.62 12.77
C THR A 194 11.83 -24.32 12.23
N VAL A 195 12.66 -23.54 11.53
CA VAL A 195 12.27 -22.26 10.91
C VAL A 195 11.42 -22.50 9.66
N GLY A 196 10.36 -21.72 9.48
CA GLY A 196 9.54 -21.71 8.25
C GLY A 196 8.40 -22.74 8.21
N GLN A 197 8.20 -23.52 9.27
CA GLN A 197 7.18 -24.58 9.32
C GLN A 197 5.88 -24.16 10.01
N LEU A 198 5.87 -23.02 10.70
CA LEU A 198 4.66 -22.53 11.38
C LEU A 198 3.73 -21.82 10.39
N ASP A 199 2.46 -22.19 10.42
CA ASP A 199 1.42 -21.60 9.56
C ASP A 199 1.12 -20.16 10.00
N SER A 200 0.94 -19.27 9.02
CA SER A 200 0.67 -17.84 9.26
C SER A 200 -0.58 -17.61 10.11
N LYS A 201 -1.58 -18.51 10.04
CA LYS A 201 -2.82 -18.41 10.85
C LYS A 201 -2.59 -18.50 12.36
N TYR A 202 -1.47 -19.09 12.79
CA TYR A 202 -1.14 -19.29 14.20
C TYR A 202 -0.12 -18.28 14.71
N LEU A 203 0.30 -17.32 13.88
CA LEU A 203 1.23 -16.30 14.29
C LEU A 203 0.59 -15.39 15.32
N THR A 204 1.26 -15.26 16.45
CA THR A 204 0.84 -14.36 17.51
C THR A 204 2.01 -13.58 18.08
N ILE A 205 1.74 -12.30 18.34
CA ILE A 205 2.63 -11.41 19.07
C ILE A 205 2.59 -11.76 20.57
N LEU A 206 1.50 -12.36 21.03
CA LEU A 206 1.33 -12.73 22.43
C LEU A 206 2.31 -13.84 22.81
N HIS A 207 2.87 -13.72 24.00
CA HIS A 207 3.78 -14.70 24.60
C HIS A 207 3.65 -14.62 26.13
N PRO A 208 3.80 -15.69 26.92
CA PRO A 208 3.70 -15.58 28.38
C PRO A 208 4.68 -14.56 28.99
N ASP A 209 5.92 -14.53 28.47
CA ASP A 209 6.93 -13.54 28.85
C ASP A 209 6.78 -12.22 28.09
N TRP A 210 6.75 -11.10 28.82
CA TRP A 210 6.62 -9.75 28.29
C TRP A 210 7.83 -9.30 27.46
N ARG A 211 9.04 -9.81 27.75
CA ARG A 211 10.26 -9.48 27.00
C ARG A 211 10.12 -9.95 25.56
N TRP A 212 9.64 -11.19 25.39
CA TRP A 212 9.35 -11.76 24.08
C TRP A 212 8.22 -11.04 23.36
N ARG A 213 7.18 -10.55 24.07
CA ARG A 213 6.15 -9.69 23.45
C ARG A 213 6.76 -8.40 22.92
N LEU A 214 7.60 -7.75 23.72
CA LEU A 214 8.27 -6.50 23.34
C LEU A 214 9.17 -6.72 22.11
N THR A 215 10.01 -7.76 22.13
CA THR A 215 10.89 -8.09 20.99
C THR A 215 10.09 -8.38 19.72
N LYS A 216 9.01 -9.17 19.82
CA LYS A 216 8.11 -9.45 18.70
C LYS A 216 7.53 -8.15 18.13
N THR A 217 6.93 -7.30 18.99
CA THR A 217 6.39 -6.00 18.56
C THR A 217 7.43 -5.10 17.90
N LEU A 218 8.64 -5.03 18.46
CA LEU A 218 9.74 -4.22 17.93
C LEU A 218 10.22 -4.67 16.54
N ILE A 219 9.95 -5.91 16.14
CA ILE A 219 10.37 -6.44 14.83
C ILE A 219 9.21 -6.39 13.84
N PHE A 220 7.98 -6.61 14.31
CA PHE A 220 6.79 -6.47 13.47
C PHE A 220 6.52 -5.02 13.04
N GLY A 221 6.63 -4.07 13.96
CA GLY A 221 6.26 -2.67 13.71
C GLY A 221 7.11 -1.94 12.65
N PRO A 222 8.45 -2.05 12.68
CA PRO A 222 9.31 -1.34 11.73
C PRO A 222 9.35 -1.95 10.32
N LEU A 223 8.95 -3.22 10.14
CA LEU A 223 9.08 -3.90 8.85
C LEU A 223 8.30 -3.19 7.73
N PRO A 224 7.02 -2.79 7.89
CA PRO A 224 6.31 -1.99 6.89
C PRO A 224 6.97 -0.63 6.63
N TYR A 225 7.55 0.00 7.64
CA TYR A 225 8.23 1.30 7.49
C TYR A 225 9.44 1.17 6.56
N TYR A 226 10.30 0.16 6.75
CA TYR A 226 11.46 -0.03 5.88
C TYR A 226 11.07 -0.39 4.44
N PHE A 227 10.13 -1.31 4.25
CA PHE A 227 9.66 -1.66 2.90
C PHE A 227 9.02 -0.49 2.15
N MET A 228 8.25 0.35 2.85
CA MET A 228 7.65 1.53 2.25
C MET A 228 8.72 2.55 1.83
N ASN A 229 9.74 2.77 2.64
CA ASN A 229 10.87 3.65 2.29
C ASN A 229 11.72 3.09 1.14
N VAL A 230 11.93 1.77 1.06
CA VAL A 230 12.56 1.14 -0.11
C VAL A 230 11.79 1.46 -1.39
N GLN A 231 10.46 1.31 -1.39
CA GLN A 231 9.64 1.63 -2.55
C GLN A 231 9.73 3.12 -2.93
N TYR A 232 9.67 4.03 -1.96
CA TYR A 232 9.76 5.46 -2.22
C TYR A 232 11.13 5.89 -2.77
N THR A 233 12.22 5.43 -2.16
CA THR A 233 13.57 5.71 -2.64
C THR A 233 13.78 5.15 -4.05
N LEU A 234 13.42 3.89 -4.29
CA LEU A 234 13.53 3.22 -5.59
C LEU A 234 12.75 3.95 -6.70
N LEU A 235 11.53 4.41 -6.44
CA LEU A 235 10.72 5.14 -7.43
C LEU A 235 11.19 6.59 -7.61
N SER A 236 11.76 7.21 -6.58
CA SER A 236 12.23 8.59 -6.65
C SER A 236 13.43 8.79 -7.57
N ILE A 237 14.33 7.80 -7.66
CA ILE A 237 15.53 7.84 -8.50
C ILE A 237 15.17 8.00 -9.99
N PRO A 238 14.40 7.09 -10.63
CA PRO A 238 14.00 7.24 -12.02
C PRO A 238 13.11 8.47 -12.23
N ALA A 239 12.24 8.83 -11.28
CA ALA A 239 11.40 10.02 -11.38
C ALA A 239 12.21 11.32 -11.49
N VAL A 240 13.30 11.46 -10.74
CA VAL A 240 14.20 12.62 -10.83
C VAL A 240 15.16 12.50 -12.03
N LEU A 241 15.60 11.29 -12.39
CA LEU A 241 16.43 11.07 -13.58
C LEU A 241 15.71 11.51 -14.86
N LEU A 242 14.44 11.13 -15.00
CA LEU A 242 13.57 11.45 -16.14
C LEU A 242 12.99 12.87 -16.08
N GLY A 243 13.33 13.67 -15.06
CA GLY A 243 12.83 15.05 -14.90
C GLY A 243 11.34 15.14 -14.58
N MET A 244 10.70 14.04 -14.15
CA MET A 244 9.30 14.01 -13.77
C MET A 244 9.05 14.69 -12.41
N SER A 245 10.06 14.71 -11.54
CA SER A 245 10.05 15.30 -10.20
C SER A 245 11.31 16.13 -9.93
N GLN A 246 11.21 17.07 -8.99
CA GLN A 246 12.34 17.90 -8.57
C GLN A 246 13.18 17.23 -7.47
N PRO A 247 14.52 17.33 -7.49
CA PRO A 247 15.40 16.82 -6.45
C PRO A 247 15.27 17.67 -5.18
N GLN A 248 14.54 17.16 -4.18
CA GLN A 248 14.39 17.79 -2.87
C GLN A 248 14.63 16.72 -1.80
N ALA A 249 15.23 17.08 -0.67
CA ALA A 249 15.51 16.06 0.35
C ALA A 249 14.19 15.47 0.85
N CYS A 250 14.08 14.14 0.80
CA CYS A 250 13.11 13.42 1.62
C CYS A 250 13.62 13.46 3.07
N LEU A 251 12.74 13.83 3.99
CA LEU A 251 12.93 13.51 5.41
C LEU A 251 12.53 12.05 5.64
#